data_AF-A0A2V9NSL1-F1
#
_entry.id   AF-A0A2V9NSL1-F1
#
_cell.length_a   1.000
_cell.length_b   1.000
_cell.length_c   1.000
_cell.angle_alpha   90.00
_cell.angle_beta   90.00
_cell.angle_gamma   90.00
#
_symmetry.space_group_name_H-M   'P 1'
#
loop_
_entity.id
_entity.type
_entity.pdbx_description
1 polymer ?
#
loop_
_entity_poly.entity_id
_entity_poly.type
_entity_poly.pdbx_seq_one_letter_code
_entity_poly.pdbx_strand_id
1 'polypeptide(L)'
;MLPVRHDKLELMSTLADPISQRPKPRRRWINITARVLVVVFVLWVGFVGFMWRAMYRSPEGFARVMSHLPWEVFLIIPFETLWTQARAGTVHVGDPAPDFSLTKLDKTSSIRLAELNKAQPVVMIFGSYT
;
A
#
# COMPACT_ATOMS: atom_id res chain seq x y z
N MET A 1 -6.11 15.88 78.31
CA MET A 1 -4.91 15.98 77.43
C MET A 1 -4.62 14.59 76.89
N LEU A 2 -4.96 14.35 75.62
CA LEU A 2 -4.68 13.10 74.89
C LEU A 2 -3.58 13.40 73.84
N PRO A 3 -2.40 12.77 73.88
CA PRO A 3 -1.40 12.91 72.83
C PRO A 3 -1.72 11.89 71.73
N VAL A 4 -2.54 12.25 70.73
CA VAL A 4 -2.99 11.30 69.66
C VAL A 4 -2.81 11.87 68.25
N ARG A 5 -1.97 12.90 68.03
CA ARG A 5 -1.92 13.61 66.74
C ARG A 5 -0.64 13.44 65.91
N HIS A 6 0.43 12.82 66.45
CA HIS A 6 1.69 12.71 65.71
C HIS A 6 1.84 11.39 64.94
N ASP A 7 1.42 10.25 65.50
CA ASP A 7 1.59 8.94 64.84
C ASP A 7 0.74 8.77 63.58
N LYS A 8 -0.45 9.39 63.54
CA LYS A 8 -1.35 9.28 62.40
C LYS A 8 -0.83 10.02 61.17
N LEU A 9 -0.03 11.08 61.36
CA LEU A 9 0.59 11.83 60.26
C LEU A 9 1.76 11.05 59.65
N GLU A 10 2.54 10.34 60.46
CA GLU A 10 3.62 9.47 59.97
C GLU A 10 3.07 8.20 59.28
N LEU A 11 2.00 7.61 59.82
CA LEU A 11 1.33 6.48 59.17
C LEU A 11 0.70 6.89 57.83
N MET A 12 0.14 8.10 57.73
CA MET A 12 -0.44 8.60 56.48
C MET A 12 0.62 9.05 55.46
N SER A 13 1.80 9.52 55.88
CA SER A 13 2.91 9.79 54.94
C SER A 13 3.56 8.50 54.44
N THR A 14 3.61 7.46 55.26
CA THR A 14 4.20 6.16 54.91
C THR A 14 3.33 5.37 53.93
N LEU A 15 2.01 5.57 53.94
CA LEU A 15 1.08 4.89 53.04
C LEU A 15 0.77 5.66 51.74
N ALA A 16 1.26 6.90 51.61
CA ALA A 16 0.93 7.77 50.47
C ALA A 16 1.74 7.48 49.19
N ASP A 17 2.74 6.60 49.21
CA ASP A 17 3.72 6.50 48.13
C ASP A 17 3.88 5.15 47.37
N PRO A 18 2.85 4.31 47.17
CA PRO A 18 2.96 3.18 46.24
C PRO A 18 2.43 3.47 44.82
N ILE A 19 1.83 4.64 44.54
CA ILE A 19 1.09 4.88 43.27
C ILE A 19 1.92 5.64 42.20
N SER A 20 3.00 6.34 42.57
CA SER A 20 3.68 7.28 41.64
C SER A 20 5.00 6.79 41.02
N GLN A 21 5.33 5.50 41.07
CA GLN A 21 6.51 4.98 40.39
C GLN A 21 6.15 4.28 39.07
N ARG A 22 5.66 5.04 38.08
CA ARG A 22 5.69 4.53 36.69
C ARG A 22 7.15 4.51 36.25
N PRO A 23 7.74 3.36 35.86
CA PRO A 23 9.12 3.32 35.42
C PRO A 23 9.29 4.24 34.22
N LYS A 24 10.03 5.34 34.39
CA LYS A 24 10.36 6.29 33.32
C LYS A 24 11.20 5.51 32.30
N PRO A 25 10.74 5.30 31.06
CA PRO A 25 11.50 4.52 30.09
C PRO A 25 12.89 5.12 29.95
N ARG A 26 13.93 4.30 30.19
CA ARG A 26 15.32 4.73 30.13
C ARG A 26 15.54 5.34 28.75
N ARG A 27 15.88 6.64 28.66
CA ARG A 27 16.02 7.41 27.39
C ARG A 27 16.78 6.66 26.27
N ARG A 28 17.71 5.78 26.64
CA ARG A 28 18.46 4.91 25.71
C ARG A 28 17.56 3.95 24.93
N TRP A 29 16.56 3.33 25.55
CA TRP A 29 15.63 2.41 24.87
C TRP A 29 14.73 3.16 23.89
N ILE A 30 14.28 4.36 24.23
CA ILE A 30 13.50 5.22 23.33
C ILE A 30 14.29 5.51 22.05
N ASN A 31 15.57 5.87 22.17
CA ASN A 31 16.41 6.16 21.01
C ASN A 31 16.69 4.91 20.16
N ILE A 32 16.85 3.74 20.78
CA ILE A 32 17.04 2.48 20.06
C ILE A 32 15.76 2.11 19.31
N THR A 33 14.60 2.12 19.98
CA THR A 33 13.31 1.84 19.35
C THR A 33 13.03 2.79 18.20
N ALA A 34 13.27 4.09 18.38
CA ALA A 34 13.11 5.07 17.31
C ALA A 34 14.01 4.77 16.11
N ARG A 35 15.28 4.42 16.32
CA ARG A 35 16.19 4.03 15.23
C ARG A 35 15.73 2.77 14.51
N VAL A 36 15.29 1.76 15.24
CA VAL A 36 14.77 0.52 14.66
C VAL A 36 13.53 0.81 13.81
N LEU A 37 12.59 1.60 14.33
CA LEU A 37 11.39 2.00 13.57
C LEU A 37 11.75 2.76 12.30
N VAL A 38 12.72 3.67 12.36
CA VAL A 38 13.19 4.40 11.16
C VAL A 38 13.79 3.44 10.14
N VAL A 39 14.64 2.50 10.56
CA VAL A 39 15.24 1.51 9.66
C VAL A 39 14.16 0.64 9.02
N VAL A 40 13.20 0.14 9.80
CA VAL A 40 12.07 -0.65 9.29
C VAL A 40 11.24 0.16 8.30
N PHE A 41 10.95 1.43 8.61
CA PHE A 41 10.21 2.31 7.73
C PHE A 41 10.93 2.55 6.39
N VAL A 42 12.25 2.81 6.43
CA VAL A 42 13.06 3.00 5.22
C VAL A 42 13.09 1.73 4.36
N LEU A 43 13.26 0.56 4.98
CA LEU A 43 13.20 -0.72 4.28
C LEU A 43 11.82 -0.95 3.65
N TRP A 44 10.75 -0.64 4.37
CA TRP A 44 9.39 -0.73 3.86
C TRP A 44 9.15 0.19 2.66
N VAL A 45 9.55 1.46 2.73
CA VAL A 45 9.46 2.40 1.60
C VAL A 45 10.29 1.91 0.41
N GLY A 46 11.50 1.40 0.65
CA GLY A 46 12.34 0.82 -0.39
C GLY A 46 11.69 -0.38 -1.07
N PHE A 47 11.04 -1.24 -0.29
CA PHE A 47 10.29 -2.39 -0.80
C PHE A 47 9.07 -1.97 -1.62
N VAL A 48 8.28 -0.99 -1.14
CA VAL A 48 7.15 -0.42 -1.90
C VAL A 48 7.65 0.21 -3.21
N GLY A 49 8.77 0.94 -3.19
CA GLY A 49 9.38 1.51 -4.39
C GLY A 49 9.88 0.45 -5.38
N PHE A 50 10.45 -0.65 -4.88
CA PHE A 50 10.81 -1.81 -5.71
C PHE A 50 9.57 -2.42 -6.39
N MET A 51 8.48 -2.59 -5.63
CA MET A 51 7.23 -3.15 -6.14
C MET A 51 6.57 -2.25 -7.17
N TRP A 52 6.56 -0.94 -6.93
CA TRP A 52 6.14 0.06 -7.92
C TRP A 52 6.90 -0.09 -9.23
N ARG A 53 8.23 -0.20 -9.18
CA ARG A 53 9.06 -0.42 -10.38
C ARG A 53 8.76 -1.75 -11.07
N ALA A 54 8.45 -2.80 -10.31
CA ALA A 54 8.07 -4.10 -10.86
C ALA A 54 6.74 -4.04 -11.63
N MET A 55 5.80 -3.17 -11.22
CA MET A 55 4.49 -3.04 -11.88
C MET A 55 4.56 -2.45 -13.31
N TYR A 56 5.57 -1.62 -13.61
CA TYR A 56 5.79 -1.09 -14.96
C TYR A 56 6.40 -2.11 -15.94
N ARG A 57 6.80 -3.30 -15.48
CA ARG A 57 7.32 -4.36 -16.36
C ARG A 57 6.18 -5.02 -17.15
N SER A 58 6.49 -5.94 -18.06
CA SER A 58 5.46 -6.75 -18.72
C SER A 58 4.69 -7.62 -17.69
N PRO A 59 3.47 -8.08 -17.99
CA PRO A 59 2.71 -8.96 -17.09
C PRO A 59 3.50 -10.20 -16.66
N GLU A 60 4.28 -10.80 -17.55
CA GLU A 60 5.12 -11.97 -17.26
C GLU A 60 6.29 -11.61 -16.34
N GLY A 61 6.89 -10.44 -16.55
CA GLY A 61 7.95 -9.91 -15.70
C GLY A 61 7.48 -9.63 -14.27
N PHE A 62 6.28 -9.07 -14.13
CA PHE A 62 5.64 -8.88 -12.83
C PHE A 62 5.27 -10.22 -12.18
N ALA A 63 4.65 -11.14 -12.92
CA ALA A 63 4.27 -12.46 -12.42
C ALA A 63 5.48 -13.24 -11.89
N ARG A 64 6.64 -13.14 -12.55
CA ARG A 64 7.90 -13.74 -12.07
C ARG A 64 8.39 -13.17 -10.74
N VAL A 65 8.15 -11.88 -10.47
CA VAL A 65 8.48 -11.30 -9.16
C VAL A 65 7.49 -11.84 -8.12
N MET A 66 6.20 -11.82 -8.44
CA MET A 66 5.14 -12.30 -7.54
C MET A 66 5.25 -13.79 -7.20
N SER A 67 5.78 -14.63 -8.10
CA SER A 67 5.94 -16.07 -7.84
C SER A 67 6.89 -16.40 -6.68
N HIS A 68 7.72 -15.45 -6.26
CA HIS A 68 8.64 -15.60 -5.14
C HIS A 68 8.14 -14.92 -3.85
N LEU A 69 7.04 -14.17 -3.95
CA LEU A 69 6.50 -13.42 -2.83
C LEU A 69 5.38 -14.22 -2.17
N PRO A 70 5.35 -14.27 -0.83
CA PRO A 70 4.26 -14.92 -0.14
C PRO A 70 3.04 -13.98 -0.14
N TRP A 71 1.87 -14.53 0.17
CA TRP A 71 0.59 -13.81 0.03
C TRP A 71 0.45 -12.63 1.00
N GLU A 72 1.19 -12.60 2.12
CA GLU A 72 1.13 -11.54 3.13
C GLU A 72 1.55 -10.18 2.58
N VAL A 73 2.30 -10.15 1.47
CA VAL A 73 2.70 -8.91 0.80
C VAL A 73 1.46 -8.10 0.37
N PHE A 74 0.34 -8.75 0.07
CA PHE A 74 -0.93 -8.10 -0.26
C PHE A 74 -1.54 -7.32 0.92
N LEU A 75 -1.17 -7.62 2.18
CA LEU A 75 -1.65 -6.89 3.36
C LEU A 75 -0.86 -5.60 3.62
N ILE A 76 0.37 -5.54 3.14
CA ILE A 76 1.35 -4.51 3.50
C ILE A 76 1.53 -3.48 2.37
N ILE A 77 1.17 -3.85 1.14
CA ILE A 77 1.30 -3.02 -0.04
C ILE A 77 -0.06 -2.59 -0.59
N PRO A 78 -0.26 -1.30 -0.93
CA PRO A 78 -1.48 -0.83 -1.57
C PRO A 78 -1.53 -1.23 -3.07
N PHE A 79 -1.65 -2.53 -3.36
CA PHE A 79 -1.54 -3.07 -4.73
C PHE A 79 -2.52 -2.43 -5.71
N GLU A 80 -3.78 -2.24 -5.33
CA GLU A 80 -4.80 -1.64 -6.21
C GLU A 80 -4.40 -0.23 -6.67
N THR A 81 -4.00 0.62 -5.72
CA THR A 81 -3.53 1.98 -6.03
C THR A 81 -2.30 1.95 -6.90
N LEU A 82 -1.32 1.09 -6.57
CA LEU A 82 -0.09 1.03 -7.36
C LEU A 82 -0.37 0.54 -8.79
N TRP A 83 -1.22 -0.47 -8.94
CA TRP A 83 -1.53 -1.10 -10.22
C TRP A 83 -2.31 -0.18 -11.14
N THR A 84 -3.36 0.46 -10.62
CA THR A 84 -4.20 1.39 -11.39
C THR A 84 -3.40 2.58 -11.91
N GLN A 85 -2.47 3.11 -11.11
CA GLN A 85 -1.57 4.17 -11.54
C GLN A 85 -0.52 3.69 -12.56
N ALA A 86 0.14 2.57 -12.29
CA ALA A 86 1.21 2.06 -13.15
C ALA A 86 0.70 1.58 -14.53
N ARG A 87 -0.57 1.18 -14.61
CA ARG A 87 -1.23 0.68 -15.84
C ARG A 87 -2.29 1.63 -16.37
N ALA A 88 -2.35 2.86 -15.88
CA ALA A 88 -3.27 3.87 -16.40
C ALA A 88 -3.01 4.05 -17.90
N GLY A 89 -4.08 3.99 -18.70
CA GLY A 89 -4.01 4.37 -20.10
C GLY A 89 -3.78 5.88 -20.24
N THR A 90 -3.32 6.31 -21.41
CA THR A 90 -3.05 7.72 -21.70
C THR A 90 -4.18 8.41 -22.49
N VAL A 91 -5.30 7.73 -22.70
CA VAL A 91 -6.44 8.23 -23.49
C VAL A 91 -7.44 8.92 -22.56
N HIS A 92 -7.81 10.15 -22.89
CA HIS A 92 -8.76 10.97 -22.15
C HIS A 92 -10.03 11.22 -22.97
N VAL A 93 -11.08 11.70 -22.31
CA VAL A 93 -12.33 12.07 -22.97
C VAL A 93 -12.07 13.23 -23.93
N GLY A 94 -12.44 13.05 -25.20
CA GLY A 94 -12.21 14.02 -26.27
C GLY A 94 -10.96 13.75 -27.10
N ASP A 95 -10.05 12.89 -26.63
CA ASP A 95 -8.91 12.44 -27.44
C ASP A 95 -9.40 11.60 -28.64
N PRO A 96 -8.73 11.69 -29.80
CA PRO A 96 -9.02 10.79 -30.91
C PRO A 96 -8.74 9.34 -30.49
N ALA A 97 -9.70 8.45 -30.76
CA ALA A 97 -9.54 7.03 -30.47
C ALA A 97 -8.28 6.47 -31.19
N PRO A 98 -7.35 5.80 -30.48
CA PRO A 98 -6.19 5.18 -31.09
C PRO A 98 -6.61 4.19 -32.16
N ASP A 99 -5.97 4.26 -33.33
CA ASP A 99 -6.30 3.38 -34.44
C ASP A 99 -5.51 2.07 -34.35
N PHE A 100 -6.20 0.96 -34.62
CA PHE A 100 -5.63 -0.37 -34.64
C PHE A 100 -6.52 -1.31 -35.45
N SER A 101 -5.93 -2.45 -35.84
CA SER A 101 -6.62 -3.50 -36.58
C SER A 101 -6.70 -4.77 -35.74
N LEU A 102 -7.90 -5.34 -35.65
CA LEU A 102 -8.15 -6.60 -34.97
C LEU A 102 -8.64 -7.64 -35.98
N THR A 103 -8.09 -8.85 -35.88
CA THR A 103 -8.62 -9.99 -36.61
C THR A 103 -9.93 -10.43 -35.97
N LYS A 104 -10.95 -10.70 -36.78
CA LYS A 104 -12.21 -11.28 -36.29
C LYS A 104 -11.98 -12.66 -35.68
N LEU A 105 -12.90 -13.08 -34.82
CA LEU A 105 -12.83 -14.38 -34.15
C LEU A 105 -12.77 -15.56 -35.14
N ASP A 106 -13.49 -15.47 -36.25
CA ASP A 106 -13.50 -16.46 -37.34
C ASP A 106 -12.24 -16.44 -38.21
N LYS A 107 -11.30 -15.51 -37.96
CA LYS A 107 -10.05 -15.30 -38.71
C LYS A 107 -10.22 -15.00 -40.21
N THR A 108 -11.44 -14.70 -40.65
CA THR A 108 -11.73 -14.48 -42.08
C THR A 108 -11.29 -13.10 -42.55
N SER A 109 -11.25 -12.13 -41.63
CA SER A 109 -11.00 -10.73 -41.95
C SER A 109 -10.40 -9.98 -40.77
N SER A 110 -9.77 -8.84 -41.07
CA SER A 110 -9.31 -7.87 -40.09
C SER A 110 -10.19 -6.63 -40.18
N ILE A 111 -10.56 -6.07 -39.02
CA ILE A 111 -11.35 -4.84 -38.91
C ILE A 111 -10.45 -3.76 -38.34
N ARG A 112 -10.45 -2.58 -38.96
CA ARG A 112 -9.75 -1.39 -38.49
C ARG A 112 -10.71 -0.45 -37.77
N LEU A 113 -10.35 0.00 -36.56
CA LEU A 113 -11.25 0.81 -35.73
C LEU A 113 -11.62 2.14 -36.41
N ALA A 114 -10.68 2.80 -37.08
CA ALA A 114 -10.94 4.06 -37.76
C ALA A 114 -11.99 3.95 -38.89
N GLU A 115 -12.16 2.78 -39.50
CA GLU A 115 -13.17 2.56 -40.54
C GLU A 115 -14.57 2.44 -39.93
N LEU A 116 -14.70 1.75 -38.80
CA LEU A 116 -15.96 1.63 -38.07
C LEU A 116 -16.43 2.99 -37.53
N ASN A 117 -15.52 3.75 -36.93
CA ASN A 117 -15.82 5.05 -36.31
C ASN A 117 -16.26 6.11 -37.34
N LYS A 118 -15.81 6.00 -38.60
CA LYS A 118 -16.28 6.87 -39.69
C LYS A 118 -17.73 6.62 -40.10
N ALA A 119 -18.19 5.37 -39.99
CA ALA A 119 -19.52 4.99 -40.44
C ALA A 119 -20.59 5.23 -39.37
N GLN A 120 -20.27 4.99 -38.10
CA GLN A 120 -21.23 5.09 -36.98
C GLN A 120 -20.49 5.20 -35.63
N PRO A 121 -21.18 5.65 -34.55
CA PRO A 121 -20.63 5.57 -33.20
C PRO A 121 -20.30 4.12 -32.81
N VAL A 122 -19.12 3.91 -32.22
CA VAL A 122 -18.62 2.59 -31.83
C VAL A 122 -18.43 2.52 -30.32
N VAL A 123 -18.94 1.45 -29.70
CA VAL A 123 -18.64 1.09 -28.31
C VAL A 123 -17.65 -0.06 -28.31
N MET A 124 -16.58 0.08 -27.54
CA MET A 124 -15.54 -0.94 -27.43
C MET A 124 -15.52 -1.53 -26.02
N ILE A 125 -15.58 -2.86 -25.95
CA ILE A 125 -15.60 -3.61 -24.69
C ILE A 125 -14.37 -4.51 -24.69
N PHE A 126 -13.47 -4.28 -23.73
CA PHE A 126 -12.31 -5.14 -23.50
C PHE A 126 -12.66 -6.23 -22.49
N GLY A 127 -12.28 -7.46 -22.78
CA GLY A 127 -12.50 -8.60 -21.89
C GLY A 127 -11.71 -9.83 -22.34
N SER A 128 -11.71 -10.85 -21.50
CA SER A 128 -11.12 -12.16 -21.78
C SER A 128 -12.09 -13.25 -21.37
N TYR A 129 -12.09 -14.36 -22.10
CA TYR A 129 -12.69 -15.60 -21.61
C TYR A 129 -11.64 -16.28 -20.72
N THR A 130 -11.84 -16.23 -19.41
CA THR A 130 -11.04 -16.93 -18.40
C THR A 130 -11.96 -17.79 -17.56
#